data_AF-A0A925D816-F1
#
_entry.id   AF-A0A925D816-F1
#
_cell.length_a   1.000
_cell.length_b   1.000
_cell.length_c   1.000
_cell.angle_alpha   90.00
_cell.angle_beta   90.00
_cell.angle_gamma   90.00
#
_symmetry.space_group_name_H-M   'P 1'
#
loop_
_entity.id
_entity.type
_entity.pdbx_description
1 polymer ?
#
loop_
_entity_poly.entity_id
_entity_poly.type
_entity_poly.pdbx_seq_one_letter_code
_entity_poly.pdbx_strand_id
1 'polypeptide(L)'
;APAGAPAGEPDLSWHLIAARGVGLTMILALAGIYVCAMVWQRRQWDWGPNGDWGPHKEDSFLWFKITSDMWNGLSPAMTAQLLAVGLIILAYGMLLQMHLLSPEYTIIRPDPSTSTPPSDSERQKRLEEVRNSLLFPLLCRWRRNRPVVLDILCVAAAILWLGFLAWHLQSPDFFAMPVSFATSLLLFAGGYWCVRLFKLVQILKGFARQLEELTKALRERWPDSWPTIFEQLPEKRVGLQEVIWATRPSVNDHEWEKAKKALQEAQALDGCRLKAEQKLCAIEIELYVRQFFHHIVRLGMGLVVSACLLFLSAQAFPFSQEPLLRLSASIMLAAIGCVMAWYYLKFDRNELLSRLVGTDPKRVSVNWSLIQMVAPAVLLTAVALLSQTFPEIWQWMRGVLEPMARSSI
;
A
#
# COMPACT_ATOMS: atom_id res chain seq x y z
N ALA A 1 4.11 -20.69 -46.80
CA ALA A 1 3.65 -20.99 -45.43
C ALA A 1 2.45 -20.12 -45.13
N PRO A 2 1.29 -20.67 -44.70
CA PRO A 2 0.14 -19.86 -44.36
C PRO A 2 0.51 -18.93 -43.19
N ALA A 3 0.14 -17.65 -43.33
CA ALA A 3 0.34 -16.63 -42.31
C ALA A 3 -0.27 -17.14 -41.00
N GLY A 4 0.57 -17.34 -39.98
CA GLY A 4 0.15 -17.82 -38.68
C GLY A 4 -0.93 -16.88 -38.14
N ALA A 5 -2.09 -17.44 -37.79
CA ALA A 5 -3.17 -16.70 -37.16
C ALA A 5 -2.58 -15.93 -35.96
N PRO A 6 -2.88 -14.62 -35.83
CA PRO A 6 -2.36 -13.83 -34.72
C PRO A 6 -2.78 -14.51 -33.42
N ALA A 7 -1.78 -14.84 -32.59
CA ALA A 7 -2.02 -15.41 -31.28
C ALA A 7 -2.96 -14.44 -30.54
N GLY A 8 -4.19 -14.88 -30.28
CA GLY A 8 -5.24 -14.06 -29.69
C GLY A 8 -4.71 -13.36 -28.45
N GLU A 9 -4.88 -12.03 -28.40
CA GLU A 9 -4.48 -11.23 -27.26
C GLU A 9 -5.06 -11.86 -25.98
N PRO A 10 -4.24 -12.03 -24.93
CA PRO A 10 -4.73 -12.58 -23.67
C PRO A 10 -5.81 -11.65 -23.12
N ASP A 11 -7.05 -12.12 -23.14
CA ASP A 11 -8.22 -11.34 -22.72
C ASP A 11 -8.09 -10.98 -21.23
N LEU A 12 -7.73 -9.72 -21.00
CA LEU A 12 -7.48 -9.21 -19.66
C LEU A 12 -8.75 -8.95 -18.86
N SER A 13 -9.92 -9.16 -19.47
CA SER A 13 -11.21 -9.18 -18.79
C SER A 13 -11.14 -10.06 -17.53
N TRP A 14 -10.46 -11.21 -17.61
CA TRP A 14 -10.36 -12.17 -16.51
C TRP A 14 -9.67 -11.62 -15.25
N HIS A 15 -8.65 -10.77 -15.38
CA HIS A 15 -7.96 -10.20 -14.21
C HIS A 15 -8.79 -9.10 -13.53
N LEU A 16 -9.52 -8.31 -14.33
CA LEU A 16 -10.48 -7.34 -13.82
C LEU A 16 -11.66 -8.05 -13.13
N ILE A 17 -12.15 -9.13 -13.74
CA ILE A 17 -13.19 -10.00 -13.19
C ILE A 17 -12.70 -10.64 -11.89
N ALA A 18 -11.46 -11.13 -11.83
CA ALA A 18 -10.90 -11.73 -10.61
C ALA A 18 -10.75 -10.71 -9.48
N ALA A 19 -10.24 -9.51 -9.74
CA ALA A 19 -10.09 -8.48 -8.71
C ALA A 19 -11.44 -7.94 -8.22
N ARG A 20 -12.40 -7.73 -9.13
CA ARG A 20 -13.79 -7.41 -8.77
C ARG A 20 -14.44 -8.56 -8.01
N GLY A 21 -14.15 -9.79 -8.40
CA GLY A 21 -14.56 -11.02 -7.73
C GLY A 21 -14.07 -11.05 -6.30
N VAL A 22 -12.77 -10.82 -6.06
CA VAL A 22 -12.18 -10.75 -4.72
C VAL A 22 -12.85 -9.65 -3.87
N GLY A 23 -13.01 -8.45 -4.42
CA GLY A 23 -13.70 -7.34 -3.74
C GLY A 23 -15.15 -7.67 -3.40
N LEU A 24 -15.88 -8.29 -4.34
CA LEU A 24 -17.25 -8.73 -4.14
C LEU A 24 -17.34 -9.85 -3.10
N THR A 25 -16.46 -10.86 -3.14
CA THR A 25 -16.40 -11.89 -2.09
C THR A 25 -16.08 -11.30 -0.72
N MET A 26 -15.26 -10.25 -0.63
CA MET A 26 -15.06 -9.55 0.65
C MET A 26 -16.33 -8.87 1.14
N ILE A 27 -17.06 -8.18 0.27
CA ILE A 27 -18.33 -7.54 0.62
C ILE A 27 -19.37 -8.59 1.02
N LEU A 28 -19.50 -9.66 0.24
CA LEU A 28 -20.42 -10.76 0.52
C LEU A 28 -20.03 -11.52 1.80
N ALA A 29 -18.74 -11.70 2.07
CA ALA A 29 -18.27 -12.28 3.32
C ALA A 29 -18.69 -11.38 4.50
N LEU A 30 -18.42 -10.07 4.43
CA LEU A 30 -18.83 -9.10 5.46
C LEU A 30 -20.35 -9.08 5.65
N ALA A 31 -21.14 -9.15 4.57
CA ALA A 31 -22.59 -9.20 4.62
C ALA A 31 -23.10 -10.52 5.22
N GLY A 32 -22.56 -11.66 4.80
CA GLY A 32 -22.92 -12.98 5.32
C GLY A 32 -22.57 -13.12 6.80
N ILE A 33 -21.42 -12.59 7.19
CA ILE A 33 -20.99 -12.42 8.57
C ILE A 33 -22.02 -11.61 9.38
N TYR A 34 -22.45 -10.45 8.87
CA TYR A 34 -23.41 -9.59 9.55
C TYR A 34 -24.76 -10.30 9.73
N VAL A 35 -25.22 -11.00 8.69
CA VAL A 35 -26.45 -11.81 8.74
C VAL A 35 -26.31 -12.95 9.75
N CYS A 36 -25.18 -13.64 9.80
CA CYS A 36 -24.94 -14.70 10.78
C CYS A 36 -24.97 -14.16 12.21
N ALA A 37 -24.37 -12.98 12.47
CA ALA A 37 -24.43 -12.32 13.76
C ALA A 37 -25.89 -11.95 14.14
N MET A 38 -26.66 -11.40 13.20
CA MET A 38 -28.08 -11.08 13.39
C MET A 38 -28.94 -12.33 13.67
N VAL A 39 -28.73 -13.40 12.92
CA VAL A 39 -29.45 -14.67 13.11
C VAL A 39 -29.07 -15.31 14.44
N TRP A 40 -27.80 -15.28 14.82
CA TRP A 40 -27.34 -15.74 16.14
C TRP A 40 -28.04 -14.99 17.26
N GLN A 41 -28.05 -13.66 17.18
CA GLN A 41 -28.71 -12.77 18.14
C GLN A 41 -30.20 -13.08 18.26
N ARG A 42 -30.88 -13.30 17.12
CA ARG A 42 -32.29 -13.68 17.08
C ARG A 42 -32.55 -15.08 17.63
N ARG A 43 -31.67 -16.04 17.37
CA ARG A 43 -31.83 -17.43 17.81
C ARG A 43 -31.62 -17.60 19.32
N GLN A 44 -30.71 -16.80 19.91
CA GLN A 44 -30.60 -16.67 21.38
C GLN A 44 -31.89 -16.11 22.00
N TRP A 45 -32.61 -15.26 21.28
CA TRP A 45 -33.90 -14.71 21.71
C TRP A 45 -35.02 -15.77 21.69
N ASP A 46 -34.96 -16.73 20.76
CA ASP A 46 -36.04 -17.70 20.52
C ASP A 46 -35.88 -19.05 21.27
N TRP A 47 -34.71 -19.37 21.85
CA TRP A 47 -34.40 -20.72 22.41
C TRP A 47 -34.69 -20.92 23.91
N GLY A 48 -35.67 -20.20 24.46
CA GLY A 48 -36.27 -20.56 25.75
C GLY A 48 -37.28 -21.72 25.57
N PRO A 49 -37.07 -22.92 26.14
CA PRO A 49 -37.88 -24.10 25.80
C PRO A 49 -39.37 -24.04 26.17
N ASN A 50 -39.79 -23.09 27.01
CA ASN A 50 -41.14 -23.03 27.56
C ASN A 50 -41.88 -21.70 27.41
N GLY A 51 -41.35 -20.70 26.70
CA GLY A 51 -41.99 -19.37 26.61
C GLY A 51 -42.06 -18.59 27.95
N ASP A 52 -41.86 -19.26 29.08
CA ASP A 52 -41.56 -18.65 30.37
C ASP A 52 -40.12 -18.18 30.34
N TRP A 53 -39.98 -16.86 30.28
CA TRP A 53 -38.79 -16.18 30.77
C TRP A 53 -38.58 -16.63 32.22
N GLY A 54 -37.80 -17.69 32.44
CA GLY A 54 -37.30 -18.00 33.78
C GLY A 54 -36.79 -16.69 34.37
N PRO A 55 -37.21 -16.34 35.61
CA PRO A 55 -37.26 -14.99 36.13
C PRO A 55 -36.06 -14.25 35.63
N HIS A 56 -36.29 -13.32 34.70
CA HIS A 56 -35.25 -12.55 34.07
C HIS A 56 -34.24 -12.24 35.15
N LYS A 57 -33.05 -12.85 35.11
CA LYS A 57 -31.92 -12.22 35.77
C LYS A 57 -31.87 -10.90 35.04
N GLU A 58 -32.37 -9.85 35.67
CA GLU A 58 -32.38 -8.48 35.13
C GLU A 58 -30.97 -8.17 34.61
N ASP A 59 -29.96 -8.78 35.24
CA ASP A 59 -28.57 -8.88 34.84
C ASP A 59 -28.29 -9.42 33.44
N SER A 60 -29.15 -10.12 32.71
CA SER A 60 -28.78 -10.69 31.39
C SER A 60 -29.05 -9.73 30.23
N PHE A 61 -30.17 -8.99 30.30
CA PHE A 61 -30.38 -7.83 29.46
C PHE A 61 -29.54 -6.65 29.93
N LEU A 62 -29.33 -6.47 31.26
CA LEU A 62 -28.31 -5.54 31.75
C LEU A 62 -26.92 -5.97 31.32
N TRP A 63 -26.56 -7.26 31.31
CA TRP A 63 -25.24 -7.71 30.88
C TRP A 63 -25.07 -7.54 29.38
N PHE A 64 -26.09 -7.84 28.56
CA PHE A 64 -26.04 -7.52 27.14
C PHE A 64 -25.97 -6.01 26.93
N LYS A 65 -26.81 -5.20 27.58
CA LYS A 65 -26.76 -3.73 27.51
C LYS A 65 -25.45 -3.16 28.06
N ILE A 66 -24.88 -3.72 29.12
CA ILE A 66 -23.58 -3.31 29.70
C ILE A 66 -22.42 -3.78 28.80
N THR A 67 -22.54 -4.93 28.13
CA THR A 67 -21.51 -5.44 27.20
C THR A 67 -21.67 -4.91 25.76
N SER A 68 -22.86 -4.44 25.37
CA SER A 68 -23.20 -3.89 24.05
C SER A 68 -23.22 -2.36 24.03
N ASP A 69 -23.74 -1.70 25.07
CA ASP A 69 -23.73 -0.25 25.25
C ASP A 69 -22.48 0.20 26.02
N MET A 70 -21.29 -0.11 25.50
CA MET A 70 -20.00 0.44 25.94
C MET A 70 -19.29 -0.33 27.07
N TRP A 71 -18.55 -1.38 26.73
CA TRP A 71 -17.30 -1.63 27.48
C TRP A 71 -16.28 -0.55 27.06
N ASN A 72 -15.91 0.34 27.97
CA ASN A 72 -14.95 1.45 27.78
C ASN A 72 -15.37 2.59 26.82
N GLY A 73 -16.67 2.81 26.59
CA GLY A 73 -17.14 3.92 25.74
C GLY A 73 -17.24 3.59 24.24
N LEU A 74 -16.92 2.37 23.81
CA LEU A 74 -16.89 1.97 22.40
C LEU A 74 -17.65 0.68 22.16
N SER A 75 -18.57 0.67 21.18
CA SER A 75 -19.39 -0.51 20.89
C SER A 75 -18.61 -1.54 20.05
N PRO A 76 -18.86 -2.85 20.23
CA PRO A 76 -18.35 -3.89 19.33
C PRO A 76 -18.73 -3.63 17.86
N ALA A 77 -19.88 -2.99 17.62
CA ALA A 77 -20.29 -2.55 16.30
C ALA A 77 -19.34 -1.49 15.72
N MET A 78 -18.85 -0.55 16.53
CA MET A 78 -17.84 0.43 16.09
C MET A 78 -16.51 -0.24 15.71
N THR A 79 -16.09 -1.26 16.48
CA THR A 79 -14.89 -2.05 16.14
C THR A 79 -15.05 -2.76 14.79
N ALA A 80 -16.20 -3.41 14.57
CA ALA A 80 -16.51 -4.04 13.28
C ALA A 80 -16.57 -3.01 12.13
N GLN A 81 -17.12 -1.81 12.37
CA GLN A 81 -17.16 -0.72 11.41
C GLN A 81 -15.76 -0.21 11.05
N LEU A 82 -14.90 0.07 12.03
CA LEU A 82 -13.52 0.51 11.80
C LEU A 82 -12.74 -0.54 10.99
N LEU A 83 -12.95 -1.81 11.29
CA LEU A 83 -12.28 -2.90 10.61
C LEU A 83 -12.81 -3.11 9.19
N ALA A 84 -14.12 -2.98 8.98
CA ALA A 84 -14.73 -2.95 7.66
C ALA A 84 -14.21 -1.77 6.83
N VAL A 85 -14.09 -0.57 7.41
CA VAL A 85 -13.49 0.59 6.74
C VAL A 85 -12.03 0.32 6.39
N GLY A 86 -11.25 -0.27 7.30
CA GLY A 86 -9.86 -0.66 7.04
C GLY A 86 -9.75 -1.62 5.85
N LEU A 87 -10.63 -2.63 5.81
CA LEU A 87 -10.74 -3.57 4.70
C LEU A 87 -11.19 -2.92 3.39
N ILE A 88 -12.15 -1.99 3.43
CA ILE A 88 -12.60 -1.22 2.26
C ILE A 88 -11.47 -0.35 1.72
N ILE A 89 -10.70 0.34 2.57
CA ILE A 89 -9.55 1.15 2.15
C ILE A 89 -8.48 0.27 1.52
N LEU A 90 -8.23 -0.90 2.12
CA LEU A 90 -7.30 -1.90 1.62
C LEU A 90 -7.72 -2.46 0.24
N ALA A 91 -9.02 -2.69 0.03
CA ALA A 91 -9.60 -3.12 -1.24
C ALA A 91 -9.63 -1.99 -2.29
N TYR A 92 -9.99 -0.77 -1.88
CA TYR A 92 -9.96 0.42 -2.72
C TYR A 92 -8.54 0.71 -3.21
N GLY A 93 -7.54 0.51 -2.35
CA GLY A 93 -6.13 0.58 -2.75
C GLY A 93 -5.74 -0.46 -3.82
N MET A 94 -6.47 -1.57 -3.98
CA MET A 94 -6.31 -2.48 -5.13
C MET A 94 -7.02 -1.96 -6.37
N LEU A 95 -8.26 -1.50 -6.25
CA LEU A 95 -9.01 -0.93 -7.36
C LEU A 95 -8.30 0.28 -7.97
N LEU A 96 -7.73 1.13 -7.11
CA LEU A 96 -6.93 2.26 -7.53
C LEU A 96 -5.68 1.79 -8.26
N GLN A 97 -4.97 0.77 -7.75
CA GLN A 97 -3.84 0.17 -8.48
C GLN A 97 -4.28 -0.34 -9.86
N MET A 98 -5.45 -0.94 -10.01
CA MET A 98 -5.94 -1.37 -11.31
C MET A 98 -6.26 -0.20 -12.25
N HIS A 99 -6.90 0.85 -11.75
CA HIS A 99 -7.18 2.04 -12.54
C HIS A 99 -5.88 2.75 -12.97
N LEU A 100 -4.86 2.66 -12.13
CA LEU A 100 -3.54 3.20 -12.43
C LEU A 100 -2.78 2.43 -13.52
N LEU A 101 -3.26 1.23 -13.87
CA LEU A 101 -2.75 0.40 -14.97
C LEU A 101 -3.53 0.57 -16.28
N SER A 102 -4.44 1.55 -16.33
CA SER A 102 -5.04 1.93 -17.61
C SER A 102 -3.93 2.39 -18.58
N PRO A 103 -4.01 1.99 -19.86
CA PRO A 103 -3.03 2.35 -20.87
C PRO A 103 -2.88 3.87 -21.04
N GLU A 104 -3.94 4.64 -20.75
CA GLU A 104 -3.96 6.11 -20.77
C GLU A 104 -3.00 6.74 -19.77
N TYR A 105 -2.51 5.96 -18.81
CA TYR A 105 -1.69 6.47 -17.73
C TYR A 105 -0.43 5.67 -17.49
N THR A 106 -0.19 4.60 -18.23
CA THR A 106 0.98 3.74 -18.00
C THR A 106 2.12 4.26 -18.87
N ILE A 107 3.02 5.05 -18.27
CA ILE A 107 4.21 5.52 -18.98
C ILE A 107 5.12 4.31 -19.20
N ILE A 108 5.48 4.08 -20.46
CA ILE A 108 6.34 2.97 -20.86
C ILE A 108 7.73 3.19 -20.29
N ARG A 109 8.34 2.11 -19.81
CA ARG A 109 9.72 2.12 -19.33
C ARG A 109 10.61 2.73 -20.43
N PRO A 110 11.35 3.81 -20.14
CA PRO A 110 12.26 4.38 -21.12
C PRO A 110 13.27 3.32 -21.53
N ASP A 111 13.51 3.20 -22.83
CA ASP A 111 14.45 2.25 -23.39
C ASP A 111 15.70 2.96 -23.89
N PRO A 112 16.75 2.99 -23.06
CA PRO A 112 17.99 3.62 -23.43
C PRO A 112 18.75 2.83 -24.49
N SER A 113 18.29 1.66 -24.95
CA SER A 113 19.01 0.90 -26.00
C SER A 113 18.59 1.28 -27.42
N THR A 114 17.41 1.89 -27.59
CA THR A 114 16.86 2.23 -28.92
C THR A 114 16.76 3.74 -29.09
N SER A 115 17.23 4.26 -30.23
CA SER A 115 16.97 5.64 -30.69
C SER A 115 15.69 5.76 -31.50
N THR A 116 15.20 4.63 -32.01
CA THR A 116 13.91 4.54 -32.67
C THR A 116 12.81 4.30 -31.65
N PRO A 117 11.68 5.03 -31.75
CA PRO A 117 10.51 4.72 -30.94
C PRO A 117 10.11 3.25 -31.20
N PRO A 118 9.77 2.49 -30.14
CA PRO A 118 9.36 1.10 -30.30
C PRO A 118 8.14 1.04 -31.21
N SER A 119 8.03 -0.04 -31.98
CA SER A 119 6.83 -0.31 -32.77
C SER A 119 5.60 -0.39 -31.86
N ASP A 120 4.40 -0.07 -32.37
CA ASP A 120 3.18 -0.07 -31.54
C ASP A 120 2.92 -1.44 -30.89
N SER A 121 3.28 -2.53 -31.56
CA SER A 121 3.17 -3.91 -31.03
C SER A 121 4.15 -4.17 -29.88
N GLU A 122 5.41 -3.72 -30.00
CA GLU A 122 6.39 -3.78 -28.90
C GLU A 122 5.97 -2.90 -27.73
N ARG A 123 5.39 -1.74 -28.02
CA ARG A 123 4.85 -0.81 -27.03
C ARG A 123 3.73 -1.46 -26.24
N GLN A 124 2.76 -2.08 -26.90
CA GLN A 124 1.70 -2.86 -26.26
C GLN A 124 2.27 -4.00 -25.42
N LYS A 125 3.21 -4.79 -25.96
CA LYS A 125 3.86 -5.88 -25.21
C LYS A 125 4.54 -5.40 -23.93
N ARG A 126 5.25 -4.27 -23.99
CA ARG A 126 5.91 -3.65 -22.81
C ARG A 126 4.87 -3.17 -21.79
N LEU A 127 3.78 -2.56 -22.25
CA LEU A 127 2.67 -2.15 -21.39
C LEU A 127 2.06 -3.35 -20.66
N GLU A 128 1.85 -4.47 -21.37
CA GLU A 128 1.34 -5.70 -20.77
C GLU A 128 2.30 -6.30 -19.76
N GLU A 129 3.60 -6.32 -20.05
CA GLU A 129 4.61 -6.80 -19.10
C GLU A 129 4.66 -5.95 -17.82
N VAL A 130 4.61 -4.62 -17.97
CA VAL A 130 4.55 -3.69 -16.83
C VAL A 130 3.27 -3.93 -16.04
N ARG A 131 2.12 -4.03 -16.72
CA ARG A 131 0.81 -4.30 -16.10
C ARG A 131 0.79 -5.60 -15.30
N ASN A 132 1.26 -6.68 -15.91
CA ASN A 132 1.33 -7.99 -15.27
C ASN A 132 2.26 -7.97 -14.05
N SER A 133 3.40 -7.27 -14.16
CA SER A 133 4.35 -7.14 -13.04
C SER A 133 3.80 -6.35 -11.85
N LEU A 134 2.92 -5.38 -12.08
CA LEU A 134 2.29 -4.56 -11.04
C LEU A 134 1.07 -5.24 -10.40
N LEU A 135 0.28 -5.98 -11.18
CA LEU A 135 -0.86 -6.75 -10.67
C LEU A 135 -0.39 -7.93 -9.82
N PHE A 136 0.48 -8.77 -10.40
CA PHE A 136 0.88 -10.05 -9.82
C PHE A 136 2.41 -10.20 -9.75
N PRO A 137 3.10 -9.44 -8.88
CA PRO A 137 4.55 -9.45 -8.81
C PRO A 137 5.11 -10.83 -8.45
N LEU A 138 4.41 -11.59 -7.60
CA LEU A 138 4.80 -12.94 -7.20
C LEU A 138 4.68 -13.95 -8.35
N LEU A 139 3.55 -13.97 -9.06
CA LEU A 139 3.35 -14.83 -10.24
C LEU A 139 4.34 -14.49 -11.36
N CYS A 140 4.60 -13.21 -11.61
CA CYS A 140 5.59 -12.80 -12.61
C CYS A 140 7.01 -13.25 -12.23
N ARG A 141 7.38 -13.20 -10.95
CA ARG A 141 8.67 -13.70 -10.47
C ARG A 141 8.78 -15.21 -10.51
N TRP A 142 7.73 -15.90 -10.09
CA TRP A 142 7.64 -17.34 -10.16
C TRP A 142 7.79 -17.82 -11.62
N ARG A 143 7.07 -17.19 -12.54
CA ARG A 143 7.20 -17.45 -13.99
C ARG A 143 8.61 -17.14 -14.53
N ARG A 144 9.33 -16.18 -13.94
CA ARG A 144 10.71 -15.82 -14.28
C ARG A 144 11.75 -16.65 -13.51
N ASN A 145 11.34 -17.74 -12.85
CA ASN A 145 12.18 -18.67 -12.11
C ASN A 145 13.09 -17.99 -11.07
N ARG A 146 12.63 -16.86 -10.50
CA ARG A 146 13.38 -16.15 -9.45
C ARG A 146 13.04 -16.75 -8.08
N PRO A 147 13.98 -16.79 -7.13
CA PRO A 147 13.73 -17.33 -5.80
C PRO A 147 12.61 -16.52 -5.12
N VAL A 148 11.46 -17.18 -4.95
CA VAL A 148 10.30 -16.67 -4.20
C VAL A 148 10.31 -17.21 -2.76
N VAL A 149 11.36 -17.98 -2.38
CA VAL A 149 11.45 -18.68 -1.10
C VAL A 149 11.36 -17.72 0.07
N LEU A 150 12.13 -16.62 0.07
CA LEU A 150 12.06 -15.62 1.14
C LEU A 150 10.65 -15.01 1.25
N ASP A 151 10.03 -14.76 0.10
CA ASP A 151 8.69 -14.18 0.02
C ASP A 151 7.65 -15.13 0.64
N ILE A 152 7.73 -16.42 0.31
CA ILE A 152 6.90 -17.48 0.87
C ILE A 152 7.18 -17.66 2.37
N LEU A 153 8.44 -17.64 2.81
CA LEU A 153 8.81 -17.75 4.21
C LEU A 153 8.27 -16.58 5.05
N CYS A 154 8.30 -15.35 4.53
CA CYS A 154 7.71 -14.20 5.21
C CYS A 154 6.19 -14.31 5.32
N VAL A 155 5.51 -14.75 4.26
CA VAL A 155 4.06 -15.00 4.30
C VAL A 155 3.74 -16.12 5.28
N ALA A 156 4.50 -17.21 5.27
CA ALA A 156 4.36 -18.31 6.20
C ALA A 156 4.59 -17.87 7.64
N ALA A 157 5.62 -17.05 7.91
CA ALA A 157 5.88 -16.49 9.23
C ALA A 157 4.74 -15.59 9.71
N ALA A 158 4.15 -14.77 8.83
CA ALA A 158 2.97 -13.97 9.16
C ALA A 158 1.76 -14.88 9.48
N ILE A 159 1.52 -15.93 8.69
CA ILE A 159 0.45 -16.90 8.95
C ILE A 159 0.68 -17.64 10.28
N LEU A 160 1.92 -18.07 10.56
CA LEU A 160 2.29 -18.72 11.82
C LEU A 160 2.09 -17.77 13.00
N TRP A 161 2.46 -16.49 12.87
CA TRP A 161 2.21 -15.48 13.89
C TRP A 161 0.71 -15.27 14.13
N LEU A 162 -0.09 -15.17 13.06
CA LEU A 162 -1.55 -15.07 13.17
C LEU A 162 -2.17 -16.33 13.78
N GLY A 163 -1.64 -17.51 13.48
CA GLY A 163 -2.03 -18.77 14.11
C GLY A 163 -1.67 -18.82 15.60
N PHE A 164 -0.48 -18.34 15.95
CA PHE A 164 -0.03 -18.21 17.34
C PHE A 164 -0.94 -17.25 18.12
N LEU A 165 -1.28 -16.09 17.53
CA LEU A 165 -2.25 -15.15 18.06
C LEU A 165 -3.60 -15.82 18.29
N ALA A 166 -4.13 -16.50 17.28
CA ALA A 166 -5.41 -17.20 17.35
C ALA A 166 -5.43 -18.26 18.46
N TRP A 167 -4.32 -18.99 18.61
CA TRP A 167 -4.16 -20.01 19.65
C TRP A 167 -4.15 -19.39 21.05
N HIS A 168 -3.35 -18.34 21.24
CA HIS A 168 -3.23 -17.70 22.55
C HIS A 168 -4.50 -16.94 22.92
N LEU A 169 -5.29 -16.48 21.94
CA LEU A 169 -6.61 -15.85 22.11
C LEU A 169 -7.70 -16.78 22.63
N GLN A 170 -7.45 -18.08 22.74
CA GLN A 170 -8.37 -19.01 23.39
C GLN A 170 -8.26 -18.87 24.92
N SER A 171 -9.25 -18.20 25.52
CA SER A 171 -9.45 -18.24 26.97
C SER A 171 -9.90 -19.64 27.39
N PRO A 172 -9.33 -20.22 28.47
CA PRO A 172 -9.74 -21.53 28.97
C PRO A 172 -11.20 -21.59 29.45
N ASP A 173 -11.83 -20.42 29.69
CA ASP A 173 -13.20 -20.31 30.17
C ASP A 173 -14.22 -20.19 29.03
N PHE A 174 -13.77 -19.89 27.80
CA PHE A 174 -14.62 -19.87 26.62
C PHE A 174 -14.55 -21.22 25.92
N PHE A 175 -15.62 -22.01 26.09
CA PHE A 175 -15.89 -23.26 25.39
C PHE A 175 -15.46 -23.19 23.92
N ALA A 176 -14.98 -24.32 23.37
CA ALA A 176 -14.37 -24.56 22.06
C ALA A 176 -15.19 -24.15 20.80
N MET A 177 -15.74 -22.94 20.79
CA MET A 177 -16.27 -22.25 19.63
C MET A 177 -15.15 -21.38 19.04
N PRO A 178 -15.14 -21.25 17.71
CA PRO A 178 -14.01 -20.69 17.00
C PRO A 178 -13.77 -19.25 17.48
N VAL A 179 -12.49 -18.90 17.65
CA VAL A 179 -11.91 -17.55 17.65
C VAL A 179 -12.98 -16.48 17.42
N SER A 180 -13.28 -15.68 18.45
CA SER A 180 -14.38 -14.70 18.40
C SER A 180 -14.43 -13.99 17.04
N PHE A 181 -15.62 -13.79 16.49
CA PHE A 181 -15.81 -13.29 15.12
C PHE A 181 -14.88 -12.10 14.79
N ALA A 182 -14.79 -11.16 15.72
CA ALA A 182 -14.01 -9.94 15.55
C ALA A 182 -12.49 -10.21 15.63
N THR A 183 -12.04 -11.19 16.41
CA THR A 183 -10.65 -11.69 16.37
C THR A 183 -10.32 -12.30 15.01
N SER A 184 -11.20 -13.14 14.45
CA SER A 184 -10.99 -13.74 13.12
C SER A 184 -10.89 -12.67 12.03
N LEU A 185 -11.73 -11.63 12.09
CA LEU A 185 -11.70 -10.51 11.15
C LEU A 185 -10.42 -9.69 11.28
N LEU A 186 -9.94 -9.45 12.52
CA LEU A 186 -8.67 -8.77 12.78
C LEU A 186 -7.47 -9.55 12.24
N LEU A 187 -7.44 -10.87 12.43
CA LEU A 187 -6.40 -11.73 11.90
C LEU A 187 -6.40 -11.72 10.36
N PHE A 188 -7.59 -11.77 9.75
CA PHE A 188 -7.72 -11.69 8.30
C PHE A 188 -7.22 -10.35 7.75
N ALA A 189 -7.63 -9.24 8.36
CA ALA A 189 -7.18 -7.91 7.95
C ALA A 189 -5.67 -7.71 8.19
N GLY A 190 -5.14 -8.23 9.30
CA GLY A 190 -3.69 -8.24 9.58
C GLY A 190 -2.91 -9.05 8.55
N GLY A 191 -3.38 -10.26 8.21
CA GLY A 191 -2.76 -11.09 7.17
C GLY A 191 -2.79 -10.43 5.80
N TYR A 192 -3.92 -9.84 5.43
CA TYR A 192 -4.04 -9.08 4.18
C TYR A 192 -3.10 -7.87 4.17
N TRP A 193 -3.00 -7.14 5.29
CA TRP A 193 -2.06 -6.03 5.45
C TRP A 193 -0.61 -6.49 5.26
N CYS A 194 -0.21 -7.62 5.85
CA CYS A 194 1.13 -8.18 5.69
C CYS A 194 1.44 -8.51 4.23
N VAL A 195 0.51 -9.13 3.51
CA VAL A 195 0.65 -9.42 2.07
C VAL A 195 0.83 -8.12 1.26
N ARG A 196 0.11 -7.05 1.63
CA ARG A 196 0.22 -5.74 0.97
C ARG A 196 1.52 -5.02 1.28
N LEU A 197 1.99 -5.05 2.53
CA LEU A 197 3.31 -4.54 2.90
C LEU A 197 4.40 -5.29 2.12
N PHE A 198 4.27 -6.60 2.03
CA PHE A 198 5.19 -7.43 1.26
C PHE A 198 5.20 -7.05 -0.22
N LYS A 199 4.02 -6.90 -0.82
CA LYS A 199 3.86 -6.41 -2.19
C LYS A 199 4.56 -5.06 -2.39
N LEU A 200 4.38 -4.12 -1.45
CA LEU A 200 5.06 -2.82 -1.48
C LEU A 200 6.59 -2.97 -1.47
N VAL A 201 7.15 -3.77 -0.55
CA VAL A 201 8.60 -4.04 -0.47
C VAL A 201 9.12 -4.60 -1.79
N GLN A 202 8.38 -5.52 -2.43
CA GLN A 202 8.81 -6.10 -3.71
C GLN A 202 8.78 -5.12 -4.87
N ILE A 203 7.74 -4.28 -4.93
CA ILE A 203 7.62 -3.20 -5.91
C ILE A 203 8.80 -2.23 -5.76
N LEU A 204 9.10 -1.82 -4.53
CA LEU A 204 10.21 -0.92 -4.20
C LEU A 204 11.58 -1.52 -4.56
N LYS A 205 11.81 -2.81 -4.24
CA LYS A 205 13.04 -3.52 -4.61
C LYS A 205 13.20 -3.64 -6.12
N GLY A 206 12.10 -3.97 -6.81
CA GLY A 206 12.06 -4.06 -8.27
C GLY A 206 12.41 -2.74 -8.92
N PHE A 207 11.82 -1.65 -8.44
CA PHE A 207 12.07 -0.30 -8.93
C PHE A 207 13.50 0.16 -8.69
N ALA A 208 14.03 -0.01 -7.47
CA ALA A 208 15.42 0.35 -7.18
C ALA A 208 16.40 -0.31 -8.16
N ARG A 209 16.20 -1.61 -8.43
CA ARG A 209 17.00 -2.33 -9.41
C ARG A 209 16.80 -1.80 -10.84
N GLN A 210 15.57 -1.49 -11.24
CA GLN A 210 15.31 -0.91 -12.55
C GLN A 210 15.99 0.44 -12.73
N LEU A 211 16.01 1.28 -11.69
CA LEU A 211 16.72 2.55 -11.71
C LEU A 211 18.23 2.34 -11.84
N GLU A 212 18.81 1.39 -11.12
CA GLU A 212 20.23 1.01 -11.26
C GLU A 212 20.57 0.54 -12.69
N GLU A 213 19.77 -0.38 -13.25
CA GLU A 213 19.93 -0.86 -14.63
C GLU A 213 19.80 0.27 -15.66
N LEU A 214 18.81 1.14 -15.48
CA LEU A 214 18.57 2.30 -16.33
C LEU A 214 19.73 3.31 -16.24
N THR A 215 20.22 3.56 -15.03
CA THR A 215 21.38 4.44 -14.78
C THR A 215 22.62 3.93 -15.49
N LYS A 216 22.88 2.62 -15.39
CA LYS A 216 24.01 1.98 -16.07
C LYS A 216 23.89 2.11 -17.59
N ALA A 217 22.72 1.80 -18.16
CA ALA A 217 22.50 1.88 -19.59
C ALA A 217 22.61 3.31 -20.14
N LEU A 218 22.11 4.31 -19.42
CA LEU A 218 22.24 5.72 -19.80
C LEU A 218 23.69 6.21 -19.73
N ARG A 219 24.45 5.77 -18.72
CA ARG A 219 25.88 6.08 -18.61
C ARG A 219 26.69 5.46 -19.75
N GLU A 220 26.37 4.23 -20.15
CA GLU A 220 27.02 3.56 -21.29
C GLU A 220 26.68 4.25 -22.62
N ARG A 221 25.43 4.70 -22.79
CA ARG A 221 24.99 5.39 -24.00
C ARG A 221 25.59 6.80 -24.14
N TRP A 222 25.67 7.54 -23.04
CA TRP A 222 26.05 8.96 -23.03
C TRP A 222 27.09 9.28 -21.94
N PRO A 223 28.31 8.73 -22.02
CA PRO A 223 29.30 8.85 -20.95
C PRO A 223 29.65 10.31 -20.62
N ASP A 224 29.83 11.15 -21.64
CA ASP A 224 30.28 12.54 -21.48
C ASP A 224 29.16 13.49 -21.05
N SER A 225 27.91 13.17 -21.39
CA SER A 225 26.73 14.04 -21.15
C SER A 225 25.82 13.53 -20.05
N TRP A 226 26.05 12.33 -19.51
CA TRP A 226 25.31 11.78 -18.38
C TRP A 226 25.11 12.78 -17.21
N PRO A 227 26.12 13.58 -16.79
CA PRO A 227 25.97 14.63 -15.78
C PRO A 227 24.96 15.71 -16.13
N THR A 228 24.88 16.09 -17.40
CA THR A 228 24.19 17.30 -17.86
C THR A 228 22.82 17.01 -18.50
N ILE A 229 22.47 15.75 -18.77
CA ILE A 229 21.17 15.38 -19.35
C ILE A 229 19.99 15.95 -18.54
N PHE A 230 20.07 15.87 -17.21
CA PHE A 230 19.00 16.34 -16.33
C PHE A 230 18.98 17.86 -16.13
N GLU A 231 20.02 18.57 -16.54
CA GLU A 231 20.03 20.05 -16.56
C GLU A 231 19.10 20.62 -17.65
N GLN A 232 18.67 19.77 -18.60
CA GLN A 232 17.79 20.14 -19.70
C GLN A 232 16.29 20.10 -19.33
N LEU A 233 15.97 19.64 -18.10
CA LEU A 233 14.59 19.59 -17.62
C LEU A 233 14.07 21.02 -17.32
N PRO A 234 12.83 21.34 -17.72
CA PRO A 234 12.29 22.71 -17.67
C PRO A 234 12.06 23.23 -16.25
N GLU A 235 11.80 22.34 -15.29
CA GLU A 235 11.63 22.67 -13.87
C GLU A 235 12.62 21.87 -13.03
N LYS A 236 13.58 22.56 -12.41
CA LYS A 236 14.46 21.91 -11.43
C LYS A 236 13.71 21.81 -10.11
N ARG A 237 13.14 20.63 -9.85
CA ARG A 237 12.44 20.34 -8.60
C ARG A 237 13.42 20.22 -7.45
N VAL A 238 13.06 20.77 -6.30
CA VAL A 238 13.93 20.76 -5.12
C VAL A 238 13.44 19.70 -4.15
N GLY A 239 14.07 18.53 -4.21
CA GLY A 239 13.85 17.45 -3.24
C GLY A 239 12.86 16.36 -3.68
N LEU A 240 13.07 15.17 -3.11
CA LEU A 240 12.32 13.95 -3.47
C LEU A 240 10.83 14.05 -3.12
N GLN A 241 10.47 14.91 -2.16
CA GLN A 241 9.09 15.13 -1.73
C GLN A 241 8.20 15.66 -2.86
N GLU A 242 8.71 16.59 -3.67
CA GLU A 242 7.94 17.12 -4.80
C GLU A 242 7.67 16.06 -5.86
N VAL A 243 8.50 15.01 -5.94
CA VAL A 243 8.31 13.86 -6.82
C VAL A 243 7.32 12.86 -6.18
N ILE A 244 7.44 12.64 -4.88
CA ILE A 244 6.60 11.73 -4.07
C ILE A 244 5.15 12.20 -4.01
N TRP A 245 4.94 13.50 -3.82
CA TRP A 245 3.62 14.12 -3.68
C TRP A 245 3.18 14.85 -4.96
N ALA A 246 3.93 14.71 -6.04
CA ALA A 246 3.53 15.26 -7.33
C ALA A 246 2.12 14.82 -7.68
N THR A 247 1.33 15.77 -8.18
CA THR A 247 0.12 15.44 -8.92
C THR A 247 0.48 14.43 -10.01
N ARG A 248 -0.40 13.44 -10.22
CA ARG A 248 -0.18 12.38 -11.21
C ARG A 248 0.18 13.01 -12.56
N PRO A 249 1.33 12.67 -13.16
CA PRO A 249 1.66 13.16 -14.50
C PRO A 249 0.63 12.62 -15.50
N SER A 250 0.13 13.46 -16.39
CA SER A 250 -0.72 13.04 -17.50
C SER A 250 0.13 12.57 -18.67
N VAL A 251 -0.32 11.56 -19.41
CA VAL A 251 0.34 11.15 -20.66
C VAL A 251 0.31 12.26 -21.72
N ASN A 252 -0.69 13.16 -21.65
CA ASN A 252 -0.78 14.36 -22.49
C ASN A 252 0.08 15.52 -21.94
N ASP A 253 1.27 15.23 -21.42
CA ASP A 253 2.17 16.28 -20.98
C ASP A 253 2.65 17.07 -22.19
N HIS A 254 2.31 18.36 -22.23
CA HIS A 254 2.69 19.28 -23.31
C HIS A 254 4.20 19.28 -23.53
N GLU A 255 5.01 19.15 -22.46
CA GLU A 255 6.47 19.14 -22.57
C GLU A 255 6.99 17.87 -23.24
N TRP A 256 6.35 16.72 -23.02
CA TRP A 256 6.72 15.47 -23.72
C TRP A 256 6.41 15.56 -25.22
N GLU A 257 5.21 16.03 -25.58
CA GLU A 257 4.84 16.23 -27.00
C GLU A 257 5.74 17.26 -27.69
N LYS A 258 6.10 18.34 -26.99
CA LYS A 258 7.04 19.36 -27.49
C LYS A 258 8.44 18.77 -27.70
N ALA A 259 8.95 17.98 -26.75
CA ALA A 259 10.26 17.33 -26.90
C ALA A 259 10.28 16.31 -28.03
N LYS A 260 9.18 15.57 -28.22
CA LYS A 260 9.01 14.62 -29.32
C LYS A 260 9.00 15.31 -30.68
N LYS A 261 8.25 16.41 -30.83
CA LYS A 261 8.26 17.24 -32.05
C LYS A 261 9.65 17.81 -32.32
N ALA A 262 10.32 18.34 -31.29
CA ALA A 262 11.68 18.85 -31.43
C ALA A 262 12.67 17.77 -31.88
N LEU A 263 12.52 16.52 -31.44
CA LEU A 263 13.34 15.40 -31.91
C LEU A 263 13.06 15.07 -33.38
N GLN A 264 11.80 15.12 -33.82
CA GLN A 264 11.43 14.91 -35.22
C GLN A 264 11.99 15.99 -36.13
N GLU A 265 11.91 17.26 -35.72
CA GLU A 265 12.46 18.40 -36.45
C GLU A 265 13.99 18.36 -36.50
N ALA A 266 14.64 17.91 -35.42
CA ALA A 266 16.10 17.83 -35.32
C ALA A 266 16.71 16.69 -36.16
N GLN A 267 15.92 15.81 -36.80
CA GLN A 267 16.44 14.73 -37.64
C GLN A 267 17.33 15.20 -38.80
N ALA A 268 17.28 16.48 -39.17
CA ALA A 268 18.08 17.07 -40.23
C ALA A 268 19.53 17.46 -39.82
N LEU A 269 19.86 17.54 -38.52
CA LEU A 269 21.16 18.04 -38.02
C LEU A 269 21.66 17.16 -36.85
N ASP A 270 22.77 16.44 -37.04
CA ASP A 270 23.28 15.43 -36.09
C ASP A 270 23.50 15.96 -34.66
N GLY A 271 24.07 17.16 -34.49
CA GLY A 271 24.32 17.75 -33.17
C GLY A 271 23.07 18.20 -32.42
N CYS A 272 22.05 18.66 -33.15
CA CYS A 272 20.75 19.05 -32.57
C CYS A 272 19.94 17.81 -32.18
N ARG A 273 20.05 16.73 -32.97
CA ARG A 273 19.36 15.47 -32.72
C ARG A 273 19.73 14.86 -31.38
N LEU A 274 21.02 14.80 -31.06
CA LEU A 274 21.50 14.23 -29.79
C LEU A 274 20.92 14.98 -28.58
N LYS A 275 20.91 16.32 -28.61
CA LYS A 275 20.34 17.14 -27.53
C LYS A 275 18.83 16.93 -27.39
N ALA A 276 18.10 16.88 -28.51
CA ALA A 276 16.66 16.62 -28.49
C ALA A 276 16.33 15.22 -27.93
N GLU A 277 17.15 14.22 -28.28
CA GLU A 277 17.01 12.84 -27.80
C GLU A 277 17.28 12.74 -26.29
N GLN A 278 18.32 13.40 -25.80
CA GLN A 278 18.64 13.47 -24.37
C GLN A 278 17.52 14.15 -23.59
N LYS A 279 16.99 15.28 -24.09
CA LYS A 279 15.87 15.98 -23.46
C LYS A 279 14.62 15.12 -23.39
N LEU A 280 14.26 14.46 -24.50
CA LEU A 280 13.11 13.56 -24.54
C LEU A 280 13.28 12.41 -23.52
N CYS A 281 14.46 11.79 -23.51
CA CYS A 281 14.77 10.72 -22.57
C CYS A 281 14.69 11.19 -21.10
N ALA A 282 15.21 12.39 -20.79
CA ALA A 282 15.14 12.95 -19.44
C ALA A 282 13.67 13.13 -18.98
N ILE A 283 12.82 13.68 -19.86
CA ILE A 283 11.40 13.88 -19.59
C ILE A 283 10.69 12.53 -19.40
N GLU A 284 10.97 11.53 -20.23
CA GLU A 284 10.37 10.19 -20.09
C GLU A 284 10.75 9.52 -18.77
N ILE A 285 12.02 9.63 -18.37
CA ILE A 285 12.50 9.13 -17.08
C ILE A 285 11.80 9.84 -15.93
N GLU A 286 11.70 11.17 -16.00
CA GLU A 286 11.04 11.96 -14.98
C GLU A 286 9.57 11.54 -14.79
N LEU A 287 8.83 11.46 -15.91
CA LEU A 287 7.43 11.07 -15.92
C LEU A 287 7.26 9.65 -15.36
N TYR A 288 8.10 8.71 -15.79
CA TYR A 288 8.11 7.33 -15.29
C TYR A 288 8.32 7.27 -13.78
N VAL A 289 9.33 8.00 -13.28
CA VAL A 289 9.67 8.05 -11.86
C VAL A 289 8.53 8.66 -11.04
N ARG A 290 7.97 9.80 -11.47
CA ARG A 290 6.84 10.47 -10.80
C ARG A 290 5.62 9.55 -10.72
N GLN A 291 5.28 8.87 -11.81
CA GLN A 291 4.18 7.92 -11.82
C GLN A 291 4.41 6.80 -10.79
N PHE A 292 5.63 6.24 -10.78
CA PHE A 292 5.96 5.14 -9.89
C PHE A 292 5.88 5.55 -8.42
N PHE A 293 6.44 6.71 -8.07
CA PHE A 293 6.35 7.25 -6.71
C PHE A 293 4.91 7.53 -6.28
N HIS A 294 4.10 8.09 -7.16
CA HIS A 294 2.68 8.29 -6.88
C HIS A 294 1.96 6.96 -6.53
N HIS A 295 2.31 5.85 -7.19
CA HIS A 295 1.78 4.53 -6.82
C HIS A 295 2.29 4.02 -5.47
N ILE A 296 3.60 4.13 -5.22
CA ILE A 296 4.21 3.76 -3.94
C ILE A 296 3.52 4.51 -2.79
N VAL A 297 3.36 5.82 -2.94
CA VAL A 297 2.86 6.71 -1.89
C VAL A 297 1.41 6.40 -1.57
N ARG A 298 0.56 6.22 -2.58
CA ARG A 298 -0.83 5.81 -2.34
C ARG A 298 -0.95 4.42 -1.71
N LEU A 299 -0.09 3.47 -2.12
CA LEU A 299 -0.03 2.15 -1.48
C LEU A 299 0.42 2.25 -0.02
N GLY A 300 1.48 3.03 0.23
CA GLY A 300 2.00 3.30 1.57
C GLY A 300 0.97 3.97 2.46
N MET A 301 0.30 5.03 2.00
CA MET A 301 -0.78 5.70 2.73
C MET A 301 -1.91 4.74 3.06
N GLY A 302 -2.35 3.91 2.11
CA GLY A 302 -3.40 2.90 2.37
C GLY A 302 -2.98 1.90 3.46
N LEU A 303 -1.72 1.48 3.47
CA LEU A 303 -1.18 0.61 4.52
C LEU A 303 -1.05 1.32 5.88
N VAL A 304 -0.65 2.59 5.90
CA VAL A 304 -0.58 3.38 7.15
C VAL A 304 -1.98 3.56 7.72
N VAL A 305 -2.94 4.05 6.91
CA VAL A 305 -4.32 4.26 7.36
C VAL A 305 -4.95 2.96 7.85
N SER A 306 -4.77 1.85 7.13
CA SER A 306 -5.28 0.56 7.58
C SER A 306 -4.60 0.06 8.85
N ALA A 307 -3.29 0.26 9.03
CA ALA A 307 -2.62 -0.06 10.29
C ALA A 307 -3.16 0.79 11.46
N CYS A 308 -3.40 2.09 11.24
CA CYS A 308 -4.03 2.95 12.24
C CYS A 308 -5.44 2.46 12.61
N LEU A 309 -6.26 2.08 11.62
CA LEU A 309 -7.60 1.57 11.86
C LEU A 309 -7.59 0.21 12.58
N LEU A 310 -6.64 -0.67 12.24
CA LEU A 310 -6.44 -1.92 12.97
C LEU A 310 -5.98 -1.68 14.40
N PHE A 311 -5.10 -0.70 14.61
CA PHE A 311 -4.69 -0.28 15.95
C PHE A 311 -5.88 0.25 16.76
N LEU A 312 -6.65 1.19 16.21
CA LEU A 312 -7.85 1.72 16.87
C LEU A 312 -8.88 0.62 17.14
N SER A 313 -9.04 -0.32 16.22
CA SER A 313 -9.91 -1.49 16.43
C SER A 313 -9.39 -2.35 17.57
N ALA A 314 -8.08 -2.63 17.63
CA ALA A 314 -7.43 -3.37 18.71
C ALA A 314 -7.60 -2.68 20.08
N GLN A 315 -7.60 -1.34 20.11
CA GLN A 315 -7.82 -0.54 21.32
C GLN A 315 -9.28 -0.57 21.80
N ALA A 316 -10.23 -0.79 20.89
CA ALA A 316 -11.63 -0.89 21.22
C ALA A 316 -12.04 -2.30 21.70
N PHE A 317 -11.10 -3.27 21.72
CA PHE A 317 -11.41 -4.65 22.11
C PHE A 317 -11.40 -4.84 23.63
N PRO A 318 -12.52 -5.31 24.21
CA PRO A 318 -12.67 -5.53 25.64
C PRO A 318 -11.98 -6.78 26.22
N PHE A 319 -11.06 -7.43 25.53
CA PHE A 319 -10.54 -8.73 25.97
C PHE A 319 -9.29 -8.60 26.86
N SER A 320 -9.07 -9.55 27.77
CA SER A 320 -7.85 -9.66 28.60
C SER A 320 -6.54 -9.71 27.80
N GLN A 321 -6.63 -9.92 26.49
CA GLN A 321 -5.51 -10.02 25.55
C GLN A 321 -5.21 -8.73 24.78
N GLU A 322 -5.83 -7.65 25.21
CA GLU A 322 -5.58 -6.29 24.75
C GLU A 322 -4.08 -5.96 24.61
N PRO A 323 -3.16 -6.32 25.55
CA PRO A 323 -1.74 -5.97 25.41
C PRO A 323 -1.10 -6.57 24.16
N LEU A 324 -1.51 -7.78 23.78
CA LEU A 324 -0.86 -8.55 22.73
C LEU A 324 -1.32 -8.08 21.34
N LEU A 325 -2.62 -7.77 21.20
CA LEU A 325 -3.15 -7.14 19.99
C LEU A 325 -2.60 -5.72 19.78
N ARG A 326 -2.49 -4.95 20.86
CA ARG A 326 -1.87 -3.62 20.87
C ARG A 326 -0.42 -3.67 20.41
N LEU A 327 0.37 -4.60 20.96
CA LEU A 327 1.76 -4.81 20.55
C LEU A 327 1.86 -5.17 19.07
N SER A 328 1.02 -6.10 18.59
CA SER A 328 1.02 -6.50 17.18
C SER A 328 0.73 -5.32 16.25
N ALA A 329 -0.27 -4.51 16.56
CA ALA A 329 -0.61 -3.33 15.77
C ALA A 329 0.51 -2.26 15.81
N SER A 330 1.17 -2.07 16.96
CA SER A 330 2.35 -1.19 17.06
C SER A 330 3.53 -1.69 16.23
N ILE A 331 3.80 -3.01 16.22
CA ILE A 331 4.83 -3.61 15.38
C ILE A 331 4.52 -3.39 13.90
N MET A 332 3.25 -3.51 13.48
CA MET A 332 2.84 -3.22 12.10
C MET A 332 3.11 -1.75 11.72
N LEU A 333 2.76 -0.79 12.58
CA LEU A 333 3.04 0.63 12.37
C LEU A 333 4.55 0.92 12.31
N ALA A 334 5.32 0.33 13.22
CA ALA A 334 6.77 0.45 13.23
C ALA A 334 7.38 -0.10 11.93
N ALA A 335 6.93 -1.30 11.51
CA ALA A 335 7.45 -1.97 10.34
C ALA A 335 7.23 -1.15 9.06
N ILE A 336 6.05 -0.56 8.86
CA ILE A 336 5.82 0.30 7.70
C ILE A 336 6.67 1.57 7.75
N GLY A 337 6.81 2.20 8.92
CA GLY A 337 7.68 3.37 9.10
C GLY A 337 9.14 3.06 8.73
N CYS A 338 9.68 1.94 9.25
CA CYS A 338 11.03 1.48 8.95
C CYS A 338 11.22 1.16 7.45
N VAL A 339 10.27 0.47 6.82
CA VAL A 339 10.34 0.15 5.38
C VAL A 339 10.35 1.44 4.54
N MET A 340 9.44 2.37 4.83
CA MET A 340 9.35 3.63 4.08
C MET A 340 10.61 4.49 4.26
N ALA A 341 11.12 4.62 5.50
CA ALA A 341 12.36 5.35 5.78
C ALA A 341 13.57 4.71 5.09
N TRP A 342 13.69 3.37 5.16
CA TRP A 342 14.78 2.64 4.50
C TRP A 342 14.79 2.86 2.99
N TYR A 343 13.64 2.74 2.33
CA TYR A 343 13.56 2.95 0.88
C TYR A 343 13.73 4.40 0.49
N TYR A 344 13.24 5.36 1.29
CA TYR A 344 13.53 6.77 1.06
C TYR A 344 15.05 7.01 1.05
N LEU A 345 15.77 6.55 2.08
CA LEU A 345 17.22 6.67 2.16
C LEU A 345 17.93 5.96 0.99
N LYS A 346 17.41 4.82 0.56
CA LYS A 346 17.94 4.09 -0.59
C LYS A 346 17.74 4.85 -1.90
N PHE A 347 16.59 5.51 -2.08
CA PHE A 347 16.28 6.31 -3.26
C PHE A 347 17.03 7.64 -3.27
N ASP A 348 17.22 8.29 -2.12
CA ASP A 348 18.03 9.51 -2.00
C ASP A 348 19.48 9.29 -2.45
N ARG A 349 20.02 8.08 -2.20
CA ARG A 349 21.35 7.64 -2.64
C ARG A 349 21.41 7.17 -4.10
N ASN A 350 20.28 7.02 -4.79
CA ASN A 350 20.27 6.53 -6.16
C ASN A 350 20.65 7.66 -7.12
N GLU A 351 21.76 7.49 -7.85
CA GLU A 351 22.32 8.54 -8.70
C GLU A 351 21.35 9.17 -9.71
N LEU A 352 20.52 8.37 -10.38
CA LEU A 352 19.55 8.88 -11.33
C LEU A 352 18.47 9.71 -10.63
N LEU A 353 17.97 9.26 -9.48
CA LEU A 353 17.01 10.04 -8.70
C LEU A 353 17.63 11.31 -8.11
N SER A 354 18.84 11.23 -7.56
CA SER A 354 19.51 12.41 -7.00
C SER A 354 19.72 13.46 -8.10
N ARG A 355 20.14 13.07 -9.30
CA ARG A 355 20.31 14.00 -10.43
C ARG A 355 19.00 14.57 -10.94
N LEU A 356 17.96 13.74 -11.03
CA LEU A 356 16.61 14.18 -11.40
C LEU A 356 16.09 15.28 -10.46
N VAL A 357 16.42 15.14 -9.17
CA VAL A 357 16.00 16.04 -8.09
C VAL A 357 17.03 17.16 -7.82
N GLY A 358 18.18 17.14 -8.49
CA GLY A 358 19.26 18.09 -8.28
C GLY A 358 19.99 17.97 -6.93
N THR A 359 19.96 16.80 -6.28
CA THR A 359 20.73 16.50 -5.05
C THR A 359 22.03 15.74 -5.35
N ASP A 360 23.00 15.82 -4.44
CA ASP A 360 24.28 15.09 -4.55
C ASP A 360 24.09 13.62 -4.16
N PRO A 361 24.32 12.64 -5.06
CA PRO A 361 24.11 11.22 -4.79
C PRO A 361 24.98 10.64 -3.67
N LYS A 362 26.06 11.32 -3.27
CA LYS A 362 26.97 10.86 -2.21
C LYS A 362 26.61 11.42 -0.83
N ARG A 363 25.67 12.37 -0.75
CA ARG A 363 25.29 13.02 0.51
C ARG A 363 23.83 12.72 0.81
N VAL A 364 23.59 12.12 1.97
CA VAL A 364 22.21 12.01 2.48
C VAL A 364 21.77 13.42 2.83
N SER A 365 20.84 13.96 2.05
CA SER A 365 20.27 15.26 2.35
C SER A 365 19.19 15.06 3.42
N VAL A 366 19.55 15.29 4.69
CA VAL A 366 18.57 15.33 5.79
C VAL A 366 17.78 16.62 5.63
N ASN A 367 16.87 16.59 4.67
CA ASN A 367 15.98 17.70 4.41
C ASN A 367 14.79 17.59 5.34
N TRP A 368 14.18 18.74 5.64
CA TRP A 368 12.94 18.80 6.41
C TRP A 368 11.84 17.89 5.84
N SER A 369 11.88 17.63 4.53
CA SER A 369 11.01 16.69 3.84
C SER A 369 11.11 15.24 4.31
N LEU A 370 12.34 14.73 4.51
CA LEU A 370 12.56 13.39 5.06
C LEU A 370 11.95 13.30 6.46
N ILE A 371 12.16 14.33 7.27
CA ILE A 371 11.59 14.41 8.62
C ILE A 371 10.07 14.42 8.54
N GLN A 372 9.45 15.26 7.70
CA GLN A 372 8.00 15.30 7.52
C GLN A 372 7.41 13.97 7.06
N MET A 373 8.13 13.19 6.27
CA MET A 373 7.66 11.89 5.79
C MET A 373 7.79 10.79 6.86
N VAL A 374 8.90 10.76 7.60
CA VAL A 374 9.20 9.68 8.56
C VAL A 374 8.65 9.97 9.95
N ALA A 375 8.68 11.25 10.38
CA ALA A 375 8.30 11.66 11.72
C ALA A 375 6.86 11.27 12.09
N PRO A 376 5.83 11.39 11.23
CA PRO A 376 4.47 10.99 11.62
C PRO A 376 4.38 9.49 11.95
N ALA A 377 5.03 8.63 11.16
CA ALA A 377 5.02 7.19 11.41
C ALA A 377 5.80 6.82 12.69
N VAL A 378 6.98 7.44 12.89
CA VAL A 378 7.80 7.23 14.08
C VAL A 378 7.12 7.78 15.33
N LEU A 379 6.57 9.00 15.26
CA LEU A 379 5.86 9.65 16.35
C LEU A 379 4.61 8.86 16.72
N LEU A 380 3.82 8.42 15.75
CA LEU A 380 2.64 7.61 16.00
C LEU A 380 3.00 6.27 16.66
N THR A 381 4.08 5.62 16.18
CA THR A 381 4.59 4.38 16.78
C THR A 381 5.09 4.63 18.21
N ALA A 382 5.85 5.71 18.44
CA ALA A 382 6.34 6.07 19.75
C ALA A 382 5.19 6.38 20.71
N VAL A 383 4.18 7.13 20.29
CA VAL A 383 2.96 7.40 21.07
C VAL A 383 2.23 6.10 21.37
N ALA A 384 2.10 5.20 20.40
CA ALA A 384 1.45 3.90 20.57
C ALA A 384 2.21 2.96 21.53
N LEU A 385 3.54 3.04 21.56
CA LEU A 385 4.36 2.27 22.49
C LEU A 385 4.36 2.90 23.89
N LEU A 386 4.52 4.22 23.98
CA LEU A 386 4.48 4.96 25.25
C LEU A 386 3.13 4.84 25.94
N SER A 387 2.02 4.82 25.20
CA SER A 387 0.70 4.60 25.77
C SER A 387 0.52 3.20 26.35
N GLN A 388 1.30 2.22 25.86
CA GLN A 388 1.30 0.85 26.40
C GLN A 388 2.20 0.73 27.64
N THR A 389 3.38 1.35 27.61
CA THR A 389 4.32 1.27 28.75
C THR A 389 3.96 2.18 29.90
N PHE A 390 3.32 3.32 29.64
CA PHE A 390 2.99 4.33 30.66
C PHE A 390 1.51 4.75 30.56
N PRO A 391 0.58 3.98 31.15
CA PRO A 391 -0.85 4.29 31.13
C PRO A 391 -1.19 5.68 31.70
N GLU A 392 -0.37 6.15 32.64
CA GLU A 392 -0.46 7.48 33.27
C GLU A 392 -0.34 8.61 32.25
N ILE A 393 0.55 8.48 31.26
CA ILE A 393 0.72 9.48 30.18
C ILE A 393 -0.58 9.57 29.36
N TRP A 394 -1.23 8.43 29.10
CA TRP A 394 -2.49 8.39 28.36
C TRP A 394 -3.65 9.00 29.15
N GLN A 395 -3.70 8.78 30.47
CA GLN A 395 -4.68 9.43 31.34
C GLN A 395 -4.48 10.95 31.37
N TRP A 396 -3.24 11.42 31.49
CA TRP A 396 -2.91 12.84 31.40
C TRP A 396 -3.31 13.44 30.04
N MET A 397 -2.96 12.78 28.94
CA MET A 397 -3.28 13.26 27.60
C MET A 397 -4.80 13.33 27.35
N ARG A 398 -5.56 12.34 27.84
CA ARG A 398 -7.04 12.41 27.84
C ARG A 398 -7.53 13.61 28.63
N GLY A 399 -6.98 13.86 29.82
CA GLY A 399 -7.32 15.04 30.62
C GLY A 399 -7.05 16.38 29.90
N VAL A 400 -6.05 16.45 29.03
CA VAL A 400 -5.74 17.63 28.20
C VAL A 400 -6.66 17.76 26.98
N LEU A 401 -7.00 16.64 26.33
CA LEU A 401 -7.82 16.63 25.11
C LEU A 401 -9.33 16.75 25.38
N GLU A 402 -9.80 16.23 26.50
CA GLU A 402 -11.21 16.20 26.88
C GLU A 402 -11.86 17.61 26.94
N PRO A 403 -11.20 18.66 27.49
CA PRO A 403 -11.70 20.03 27.41
C PRO A 403 -11.81 20.56 25.98
N MET A 404 -10.84 20.23 25.10
CA MET A 404 -10.85 20.67 23.70
C MET A 404 -11.99 20.02 22.92
N ALA A 405 -12.21 18.71 23.13
CA ALA A 405 -13.30 17.97 22.50
C ALA A 405 -14.68 18.49 22.95
N ARG A 406 -14.81 18.88 24.23
CA ARG A 406 -16.03 19.50 24.75
C ARG A 406 -16.28 20.92 24.22
N SER A 407 -15.22 21.66 23.86
CA SER A 407 -15.33 23.02 23.32
C SER A 407 -15.70 23.10 21.83
N SER A 408 -15.63 21.96 21.11
CA SER A 408 -15.95 21.88 19.68
C SER A 408 -17.39 21.46 19.38
N ILE A 409 -18.21 21.26 20.42
CA ILE A 409 -19.66 21.02 20.38
C ILE A 409 -20.33 22.29 20.87
#